data_AF-A0A7H8S713-F1
#
_entry.id   AF-A0A7H8S713-F1
#
_cell.length_a   1.000
_cell.length_b   1.000
_cell.length_c   1.000
_cell.angle_alpha   90.00
_cell.angle_beta   90.00
_cell.angle_gamma   90.00
#
_symmetry.space_group_name_H-M   'P 1'
#
loop_
_entity.id
_entity.type
_entity.pdbx_description
1 polymer ?
#
loop_
_entity_poly.entity_id
_entity_poly.type
_entity_poly.pdbx_seq_one_letter_code
_entity_poly.pdbx_strand_id
1 'polypeptide(L)'
;MGFTDVLLPDDVRNEKLLKADPLYDRLSESQREEAIAAAVLTGEKYAVWVHRHFKETNIIDVLHTLGVQVKCEQVPDARLIPYSIYHVKTQTITLNVNIIEALVEDLLQFSSDIPQKELFQNVVNVILFHELFHHLEEARFGKASKQYKARVINFSIFSISSGIKALSEIGAHTFTKACIGDLDAYLNISTKEVFHNGF
;
A
#
# COMPACT_ATOMS: atom_id res chain seq x y z
N MET A 1 -2.23 6.15 -4.94
CA MET A 1 -1.13 5.17 -4.96
C MET A 1 -0.94 4.64 -6.38
N GLY A 2 0.31 4.48 -6.83
CA GLY A 2 0.61 3.66 -8.01
C GLY A 2 0.76 2.20 -7.56
N PHE A 3 -0.07 1.29 -8.06
CA PHE A 3 0.10 -0.16 -7.83
C PHE A 3 1.53 -0.61 -8.16
N THR A 4 2.15 -0.02 -9.18
CA THR A 4 3.51 -0.35 -9.62
C THR A 4 4.57 -0.17 -8.53
N ASP A 5 4.34 0.67 -7.52
CA ASP A 5 5.26 0.81 -6.38
C ASP A 5 5.37 -0.49 -5.57
N VAL A 6 4.32 -1.32 -5.52
CA VAL A 6 4.38 -2.62 -4.81
C VAL A 6 5.33 -3.61 -5.49
N LEU A 7 5.50 -3.47 -6.82
CA LEU A 7 6.34 -4.34 -7.65
C LEU A 7 7.83 -4.04 -7.50
N LEU A 8 8.18 -2.90 -6.91
CA LEU A 8 9.57 -2.52 -6.68
C LEU A 8 10.20 -3.35 -5.53
N PRO A 9 11.53 -3.56 -5.58
CA PRO A 9 12.29 -4.00 -4.41
C PRO A 9 12.04 -3.08 -3.21
N ASP A 10 12.02 -3.64 -2.01
CA ASP A 10 11.55 -2.92 -0.81
C ASP A 10 12.38 -1.68 -0.48
N ASP A 11 13.70 -1.77 -0.61
CA ASP A 11 14.64 -0.66 -0.43
C ASP A 11 14.39 0.46 -1.45
N VAL A 12 14.29 0.10 -2.73
CA VAL A 12 14.02 1.03 -3.84
C VAL A 12 12.65 1.70 -3.66
N ARG A 13 11.61 0.93 -3.35
CA ARG A 13 10.25 1.43 -3.10
C ARG A 13 10.23 2.41 -1.94
N ASN A 14 10.76 2.01 -0.79
CA ASN A 14 10.67 2.78 0.43
C ASN A 14 11.43 4.11 0.28
N GLU A 15 12.59 4.09 -0.38
CA GLU A 15 13.34 5.29 -0.71
C GLU A 15 12.56 6.20 -1.67
N LYS A 16 11.99 5.64 -2.75
CA LYS A 16 11.16 6.39 -3.72
C LYS A 16 9.97 7.07 -3.04
N LEU A 17 9.22 6.34 -2.21
CA LEU A 17 8.07 6.87 -1.49
C LEU A 17 8.46 7.98 -0.51
N LEU A 18 9.52 7.76 0.27
CA LEU A 18 9.97 8.75 1.24
C LEU A 18 10.50 10.02 0.55
N LYS A 19 11.26 9.89 -0.55
CA LYS A 19 11.74 11.01 -1.37
C LYS A 19 10.61 11.88 -1.93
N ALA A 20 9.45 11.27 -2.21
CA ALA A 20 8.28 12.00 -2.70
C ALA A 20 7.53 12.78 -1.59
N ASP A 21 7.85 12.54 -0.31
CA ASP A 21 7.21 13.27 0.80
C ASP A 21 7.74 14.71 0.89
N PRO A 22 6.87 15.74 1.02
CA PRO A 22 7.29 17.13 1.15
C PRO A 22 8.23 17.41 2.34
N LEU A 23 8.30 16.52 3.32
CA LEU A 23 9.16 16.64 4.50
C LEU A 23 10.49 15.88 4.36
N TYR A 24 10.77 15.22 3.24
CA TYR A 24 11.97 14.41 3.01
C TYR A 24 13.27 15.17 3.34
N ASP A 25 13.43 16.37 2.80
CA ASP A 25 14.64 17.20 2.96
C ASP A 25 14.82 17.74 4.38
N ARG A 26 13.84 17.55 5.25
CA ARG A 26 13.90 17.97 6.66
C ARG A 26 14.39 16.87 7.60
N LEU A 27 14.59 15.66 7.08
CA LEU A 27 15.08 14.52 7.83
C LEU A 27 16.57 14.33 7.50
N SER A 28 17.40 14.11 8.52
CA SER A 28 18.74 13.58 8.28
C SER A 28 18.67 12.15 7.75
N GLU A 29 19.78 11.65 7.19
CA GLU A 29 19.89 10.27 6.70
C GLU A 29 19.49 9.24 7.76
N SER A 30 20.06 9.32 8.97
CA SER A 30 19.69 8.45 10.09
C SER A 30 18.21 8.55 10.46
N GLN A 31 17.60 9.74 10.40
CA GLN A 31 16.17 9.89 10.68
C GLN A 31 15.29 9.25 9.59
N ARG A 32 15.74 9.25 8.33
CA ARG A 32 15.05 8.59 7.22
C ARG A 32 15.07 7.08 7.40
N GLU A 33 16.24 6.52 7.72
CA GLU A 33 16.41 5.08 7.99
C GLU A 33 15.52 4.63 9.16
N GLU A 34 15.55 5.36 10.29
CA GLU A 34 14.71 5.08 11.45
C GLU A 34 13.21 5.15 11.11
N ALA A 35 12.80 6.16 10.34
CA ALA A 35 11.41 6.33 9.96
C ALA A 35 10.92 5.20 9.04
N ILE A 36 11.73 4.78 8.06
CA ILE A 36 11.44 3.64 7.19
C ILE A 36 11.33 2.36 8.03
N ALA A 37 12.31 2.10 8.90
CA ALA A 37 12.31 0.90 9.75
C ALA A 37 11.06 0.84 10.64
N ALA A 38 10.64 1.98 11.22
CA ALA A 38 9.42 2.05 12.03
C ALA A 38 8.14 1.78 11.21
N ALA A 39 8.07 2.30 9.99
CA ALA A 39 6.95 2.04 9.08
C ALA A 39 6.88 0.56 8.65
N VAL A 40 8.02 -0.04 8.31
CA VAL A 40 8.15 -1.47 7.98
C VAL A 40 7.67 -2.32 9.15
N LEU A 41 8.21 -2.09 10.36
CA LEU A 41 7.81 -2.82 11.57
C LEU A 41 6.31 -2.69 11.86
N THR A 42 5.72 -1.53 11.56
CA THR A 42 4.27 -1.32 11.71
C THR A 42 3.47 -2.18 10.73
N GLY A 43 3.89 -2.21 9.46
CA GLY A 43 3.28 -3.08 8.44
C GLY A 43 3.31 -4.55 8.84
N GLU A 44 4.48 -5.05 9.23
CA GLU A 44 4.67 -6.43 9.69
C GLU A 44 3.80 -6.75 10.92
N LYS A 45 3.76 -5.84 11.90
CA LYS A 45 2.96 -6.00 13.11
C LYS A 45 1.46 -6.11 12.79
N TYR A 46 0.96 -5.31 11.85
CA TYR A 46 -0.45 -5.36 11.47
C TYR A 46 -0.75 -6.65 10.72
N ALA A 47 0.17 -7.12 9.87
CA ALA A 47 0.02 -8.40 9.17
C ALA A 47 -0.04 -9.56 10.17
N VAL A 48 0.86 -9.60 11.15
CA VAL A 48 0.83 -10.59 12.24
C VAL A 48 -0.49 -10.53 13.01
N TRP A 49 -1.02 -9.32 13.25
CA TRP A 49 -2.31 -9.18 13.91
C TRP A 49 -3.45 -9.78 13.07
N VAL A 50 -3.50 -9.49 11.76
CA VAL A 50 -4.50 -10.04 10.84
C VAL A 50 -4.45 -11.57 10.83
N HIS A 51 -3.28 -12.18 10.61
CA HIS A 51 -3.14 -13.64 10.58
C HIS A 51 -3.51 -14.33 11.91
N ARG A 52 -3.37 -13.63 13.04
CA ARG A 52 -3.76 -14.16 14.35
C ARG A 52 -5.26 -14.04 14.63
N HIS A 53 -5.90 -13.00 14.10
CA HIS A 53 -7.29 -12.67 14.41
C HIS A 53 -8.28 -13.27 13.39
N PHE A 54 -7.84 -13.43 12.16
CA PHE A 54 -8.62 -14.03 11.08
C PHE A 54 -7.98 -15.38 10.73
N LYS A 55 -8.79 -16.43 10.76
CA LYS A 55 -8.38 -17.76 10.29
C LYS A 55 -8.48 -17.85 8.77
N GLU A 56 -9.25 -16.95 8.19
CA GLU A 56 -9.54 -16.81 6.78
C GLU A 56 -8.31 -16.20 6.08
N THR A 57 -7.85 -16.86 5.02
CA THR A 57 -6.82 -16.32 4.12
C THR A 57 -7.40 -15.40 3.05
N ASN A 58 -8.74 -15.32 2.95
CA ASN A 58 -9.44 -14.50 1.98
C ASN A 58 -9.69 -13.08 2.50
N ILE A 59 -9.10 -12.09 1.82
CA ILE A 59 -9.22 -10.67 2.16
C ILE A 59 -10.67 -10.16 2.16
N ILE A 60 -11.55 -10.70 1.31
CA ILE A 60 -12.96 -10.29 1.26
C ILE A 60 -13.67 -10.63 2.58
N ASP A 61 -13.39 -11.82 3.13
CA ASP A 61 -13.99 -12.25 4.40
C ASP A 61 -13.46 -11.43 5.58
N VAL A 62 -12.17 -11.08 5.55
CA VAL A 62 -11.55 -10.17 6.53
C VAL A 62 -12.21 -8.79 6.49
N LEU A 63 -12.34 -8.19 5.31
CA LEU A 63 -12.98 -6.89 5.12
C LEU A 63 -14.44 -6.91 5.56
N HIS A 64 -15.19 -7.95 5.18
CA HIS A 64 -16.59 -8.11 5.57
C HIS A 64 -16.72 -8.22 7.10
N THR A 65 -15.87 -9.00 7.76
CA THR A 65 -15.86 -9.14 9.23
C THR A 65 -15.55 -7.83 9.94
N LEU A 66 -14.72 -6.98 9.33
CA LEU A 66 -14.41 -5.63 9.82
C LEU A 66 -15.47 -4.58 9.46
N GLY A 67 -16.53 -4.97 8.75
CA GLY A 67 -17.59 -4.05 8.31
C GLY A 67 -17.18 -3.13 7.16
N VAL A 68 -16.09 -3.45 6.45
CA VAL A 68 -15.59 -2.67 5.31
C VAL A 68 -16.30 -3.12 4.04
N GLN A 69 -16.93 -2.18 3.35
CA GLN A 69 -17.61 -2.44 2.09
C GLN A 69 -16.64 -2.29 0.92
N VAL A 70 -16.77 -3.13 -0.11
CA VAL A 70 -16.04 -2.99 -1.38
C VAL A 70 -17.03 -2.64 -2.48
N LYS A 71 -16.76 -1.57 -3.23
CA LYS A 71 -17.53 -1.13 -4.39
C LYS A 71 -16.66 -1.11 -5.63
N CYS A 72 -17.26 -1.45 -6.76
CA CYS A 72 -16.61 -1.45 -8.06
C CYS A 72 -17.21 -0.33 -8.90
N GLU A 73 -16.36 0.53 -9.46
CA GLU A 73 -16.75 1.64 -10.31
C GLU A 73 -16.00 1.59 -11.64
N GLN A 74 -16.64 2.14 -12.66
CA GLN A 74 -16.10 2.34 -13.99
C GLN A 74 -15.89 3.84 -14.18
N VAL A 75 -14.67 4.27 -14.51
CA VAL A 75 -14.34 5.70 -14.58
C VAL A 75 -14.00 6.15 -16.00
N PRO A 76 -14.45 7.34 -16.43
CA PRO A 76 -14.34 7.76 -17.81
C PRO A 76 -12.93 8.22 -18.25
N ASP A 77 -12.04 8.60 -17.34
CA ASP A 77 -10.66 9.03 -17.66
C ASP A 77 -9.64 8.40 -16.71
N ALA A 78 -8.84 7.46 -17.22
CA ALA A 78 -7.94 6.64 -16.41
C ALA A 78 -6.64 7.34 -15.99
N ARG A 79 -6.24 8.49 -16.59
CA ARG A 79 -4.84 8.95 -16.50
C ARG A 79 -4.40 9.49 -15.14
N LEU A 80 -5.35 9.91 -14.29
CA LEU A 80 -5.05 10.51 -12.98
C LEU A 80 -5.85 9.88 -11.84
N ILE A 81 -6.58 8.80 -12.12
CA ILE A 81 -7.45 8.15 -11.14
C ILE A 81 -6.66 6.98 -10.52
N PRO A 82 -6.60 6.88 -9.18
CA PRO A 82 -5.93 5.75 -8.52
C PRO A 82 -6.69 4.44 -8.77
N TYR A 83 -6.03 3.30 -8.61
CA TYR A 83 -6.70 1.99 -8.70
C TYR A 83 -7.80 1.81 -7.66
N SER A 84 -7.63 2.42 -6.48
CA SER A 84 -8.57 2.36 -5.38
C SER A 84 -8.55 3.63 -4.53
N ILE A 85 -9.63 3.79 -3.75
CA ILE A 85 -9.72 4.80 -2.69
C ILE A 85 -10.42 4.17 -1.48
N TYR A 86 -9.79 4.24 -0.29
CA TYR A 86 -10.47 4.00 0.97
C TYR A 86 -11.14 5.26 1.53
N HIS A 87 -12.45 5.17 1.73
CA HIS A 87 -13.31 6.22 2.30
C HIS A 87 -13.55 5.98 3.80
N VAL A 88 -12.74 6.62 4.65
CA VAL A 88 -12.78 6.45 6.11
C VAL A 88 -14.18 6.63 6.72
N LYS A 89 -14.92 7.67 6.29
CA LYS A 89 -16.24 8.00 6.87
C LYS A 89 -17.30 6.92 6.64
N THR A 90 -17.25 6.25 5.50
CA THR A 90 -18.23 5.23 5.11
C THR A 90 -17.69 3.81 5.23
N GLN A 91 -16.42 3.67 5.63
CA GLN A 91 -15.69 2.39 5.65
C GLN A 91 -15.86 1.63 4.33
N THR A 92 -15.61 2.33 3.22
CA THR A 92 -15.80 1.78 1.88
C THR A 92 -14.51 1.86 1.09
N ILE A 93 -14.13 0.78 0.42
CA ILE A 93 -13.08 0.77 -0.60
C ILE A 93 -13.77 0.81 -1.96
N THR A 94 -13.44 1.82 -2.76
CA THR A 94 -13.88 1.91 -4.16
C THR A 94 -12.75 1.45 -5.05
N LEU A 95 -13.00 0.46 -5.91
CA LEU A 95 -12.09 -0.06 -6.92
C LEU A 95 -12.47 0.50 -8.29
N ASN A 96 -11.51 1.09 -9.00
CA ASN A 96 -11.70 1.60 -10.36
C ASN A 96 -11.37 0.49 -11.36
N VAL A 97 -12.38 -0.29 -11.73
CA VAL A 97 -12.23 -1.61 -12.37
C VAL A 97 -11.52 -1.52 -13.71
N ASN A 98 -11.90 -0.59 -14.58
CA ASN A 98 -11.24 -0.45 -15.89
C ASN A 98 -9.76 -0.09 -15.80
N ILE A 99 -9.32 0.60 -14.73
CA ILE A 99 -7.90 0.92 -14.53
C ILE A 99 -7.14 -0.33 -14.09
N ILE A 100 -7.77 -1.15 -13.23
CA ILE A 100 -7.22 -2.43 -12.80
C ILE A 100 -7.16 -3.41 -13.98
N GLU A 101 -8.19 -3.45 -14.83
CA GLU A 101 -8.21 -4.27 -16.05
C GLU A 101 -7.07 -3.90 -16.99
N ALA A 102 -6.84 -2.60 -17.25
CA ALA A 102 -5.74 -2.13 -18.07
C ALA A 102 -4.37 -2.54 -17.50
N LEU A 103 -4.17 -2.40 -16.18
CA LEU A 103 -2.96 -2.88 -15.51
C LEU A 103 -2.78 -4.40 -15.66
N VAL A 104 -3.85 -5.18 -15.57
CA VAL A 104 -3.78 -6.63 -15.72
C VAL A 104 -3.39 -7.01 -17.15
N GLU A 105 -3.95 -6.33 -18.15
CA GLU A 105 -3.58 -6.50 -19.56
C GLU A 105 -2.09 -6.24 -19.79
N ASP A 106 -1.56 -5.18 -19.17
CA ASP A 106 -0.15 -4.84 -19.19
C ASP A 106 0.73 -5.91 -18.51
N LEU A 107 0.31 -6.40 -17.33
CA LEU A 107 1.06 -7.40 -16.56
C LEU A 107 1.05 -8.79 -17.20
N LEU A 108 0.04 -9.14 -18.01
CA LEU A 108 -0.02 -10.41 -18.72
C LEU A 108 1.18 -10.63 -19.65
N GLN A 109 1.81 -9.55 -20.13
CA GLN A 109 3.00 -9.62 -20.98
C GLN A 109 4.22 -10.20 -20.24
N PHE A 110 4.19 -10.22 -18.91
CA PHE A 110 5.26 -10.69 -18.03
C PHE A 110 4.88 -11.94 -17.24
N SER A 111 3.76 -12.59 -17.58
CA SER A 111 3.25 -13.75 -16.86
C SER A 111 3.52 -15.06 -17.59
N SER A 112 3.69 -16.14 -16.81
CA SER A 112 4.16 -17.45 -17.28
C SER A 112 3.07 -18.52 -17.43
N ASP A 113 1.81 -18.15 -17.77
CA ASP A 113 0.59 -19.00 -17.83
C ASP A 113 -0.39 -18.85 -16.66
N ILE A 114 -0.67 -17.62 -16.21
CA ILE A 114 -1.84 -17.36 -15.35
C ILE A 114 -3.08 -17.00 -16.19
N PRO A 115 -4.28 -17.53 -15.89
CA PRO A 115 -5.50 -17.02 -16.48
C PRO A 115 -5.72 -15.54 -16.12
N GLN A 116 -6.08 -14.69 -17.09
CA GLN A 116 -6.33 -13.26 -16.86
C GLN A 116 -7.28 -12.99 -15.67
N LYS A 117 -8.32 -13.80 -15.53
CA LYS A 117 -9.27 -13.69 -14.41
C LYS A 117 -8.62 -13.92 -13.05
N GLU A 118 -7.68 -14.86 -12.98
CA GLU A 118 -6.93 -15.17 -11.76
C GLU A 118 -5.94 -14.06 -11.43
N LEU A 119 -5.18 -13.57 -12.42
CA LEU A 119 -4.31 -12.41 -12.24
C LEU A 119 -5.08 -11.18 -11.78
N PHE A 120 -6.24 -10.90 -12.39
CA PHE A 120 -7.11 -9.82 -11.96
C PHE A 120 -7.50 -9.95 -10.48
N GLN A 121 -7.91 -11.15 -10.04
CA GLN A 121 -8.25 -11.39 -8.64
C GLN A 121 -7.05 -11.17 -7.71
N ASN A 122 -5.85 -11.61 -8.11
CA ASN A 122 -4.64 -11.45 -7.31
C ASN A 122 -4.24 -9.97 -7.21
N VAL A 123 -4.31 -9.22 -8.32
CA VAL A 123 -4.09 -7.76 -8.34
C VAL A 123 -5.10 -7.05 -7.43
N VAL A 124 -6.38 -7.41 -7.51
CA VAL A 124 -7.41 -6.87 -6.61
C VAL A 124 -7.10 -7.19 -5.15
N ASN A 125 -6.66 -8.41 -4.82
CA ASN A 125 -6.31 -8.77 -3.45
C ASN A 125 -5.14 -7.92 -2.93
N VAL A 126 -4.11 -7.70 -3.73
CA VAL A 126 -2.97 -6.82 -3.39
C VAL A 126 -3.46 -5.40 -3.05
N ILE A 127 -4.35 -4.85 -3.88
CA ILE A 127 -4.97 -3.53 -3.65
C ILE A 127 -5.82 -3.53 -2.37
N LEU A 128 -6.61 -4.57 -2.13
CA LEU A 128 -7.48 -4.66 -0.96
C LEU A 128 -6.71 -4.81 0.35
N PHE A 129 -5.62 -5.59 0.36
CA PHE A 129 -4.73 -5.64 1.53
C PHE A 129 -4.11 -4.27 1.80
N HIS A 130 -3.72 -3.54 0.75
CA HIS A 130 -3.19 -2.20 0.91
C HIS A 130 -4.20 -1.27 1.59
N GLU A 131 -5.44 -1.22 1.09
CA GLU A 131 -6.48 -0.38 1.68
C GLU A 131 -6.95 -0.88 3.07
N LEU A 132 -6.88 -2.19 3.34
CA LEU A 132 -7.11 -2.75 4.68
C LEU A 132 -6.12 -2.16 5.69
N PHE A 133 -4.86 -1.97 5.33
CA PHE A 133 -3.89 -1.33 6.23
C PHE A 133 -4.38 0.07 6.65
N HIS A 134 -4.82 0.89 5.71
CA HIS A 134 -5.33 2.23 6.00
C HIS A 134 -6.61 2.21 6.83
N HIS A 135 -7.48 1.22 6.62
CA HIS A 135 -8.59 0.98 7.53
C HIS A 135 -8.11 0.71 8.97
N LEU A 136 -7.13 -0.17 9.14
CA LEU A 136 -6.60 -0.53 10.47
C LEU A 136 -5.89 0.65 11.17
N GLU A 137 -5.21 1.52 10.42
CA GLU A 137 -4.64 2.76 10.95
C GLU A 137 -5.70 3.68 11.54
N GLU A 138 -6.85 3.84 10.87
CA GLU A 138 -7.92 4.72 11.32
C GLU A 138 -8.77 4.08 12.43
N ALA A 139 -9.08 2.79 12.29
CA ALA A 139 -10.05 2.11 13.14
C ALA A 139 -9.46 1.56 14.45
N ARG A 140 -8.16 1.24 14.49
CA ARG A 140 -7.61 0.44 15.59
C ARG A 140 -6.28 0.91 16.16
N PHE A 141 -5.29 1.14 15.30
CA PHE A 141 -3.90 1.23 15.76
C PHE A 141 -3.30 2.62 15.71
N GLY A 142 -3.98 3.57 15.05
CA GLY A 142 -3.44 4.89 14.79
C GLY A 142 -2.54 4.91 13.55
N LYS A 143 -2.32 6.12 13.02
CA LYS A 143 -1.58 6.34 11.78
C LYS A 143 -0.08 6.15 11.95
N ALA A 144 0.55 5.32 11.13
CA ALA A 144 1.99 5.19 10.96
C ALA A 144 2.63 6.54 10.61
N SER A 145 1.95 7.36 9.81
CA SER A 145 2.39 8.72 9.50
C SER A 145 2.60 9.62 10.73
N LYS A 146 2.00 9.30 11.88
CA LYS A 146 2.15 10.06 13.14
C LYS A 146 3.23 9.49 14.07
N GLN A 147 3.80 8.32 13.76
CA GLN A 147 4.82 7.66 14.59
C GLN A 147 6.15 8.40 14.57
N TYR A 148 6.48 9.02 13.43
CA TYR A 148 7.61 9.92 13.31
C TYR A 148 7.09 11.31 12.97
N LYS A 149 7.48 12.32 13.77
CA LYS A 149 7.09 13.71 13.51
C LYS A 149 8.32 14.52 13.14
N ALA A 150 8.39 14.95 11.88
CA ALA A 150 9.40 15.92 11.47
C ALA A 150 9.08 17.27 12.12
N ARG A 151 10.08 17.95 12.70
CA ARG A 151 9.91 19.32 13.21
C ARG A 151 9.75 20.26 12.01
N VAL A 152 8.64 20.99 11.96
CA VAL A 152 8.24 21.85 10.84
C VAL A 152 8.71 23.30 11.05
N ILE A 153 8.71 23.80 12.30
CA ILE A 153 9.16 25.17 12.65
C ILE A 153 9.78 25.16 14.06
N ASN A 154 10.92 25.84 14.24
CA ASN A 154 11.46 26.23 15.54
C ASN A 154 11.21 27.73 15.77
N PHE A 155 10.20 28.08 16.58
CA PHE A 155 10.27 29.28 17.40
C PHE A 155 10.64 28.79 18.80
N SER A 156 11.56 29.45 19.51
CA SER A 156 12.30 28.91 20.67
C SER A 156 11.47 28.37 21.85
N ILE A 157 10.14 28.48 21.81
CA ILE A 157 9.21 28.03 22.85
C ILE A 157 8.11 27.09 22.29
N PHE A 158 7.98 26.94 20.97
CA PHE A 158 6.94 26.12 20.32
C PHE A 158 7.47 25.39 19.08
N SER A 159 7.42 24.05 19.10
CA SER A 159 7.71 23.20 17.93
C SER A 159 6.41 22.68 17.32
N ILE A 160 6.13 23.05 16.07
CA ILE A 160 5.06 22.42 15.28
C ILE A 160 5.67 21.20 14.58
N SER A 161 4.99 20.07 14.65
CA SER A 161 5.45 18.83 14.04
C SER A 161 4.34 18.21 13.18
N SER A 162 4.69 17.77 11.98
CA SER A 162 3.76 17.13 11.04
C SER A 162 4.17 15.68 10.85
N GLY A 163 3.18 14.81 10.67
CA GLY A 163 3.41 13.44 10.28
C GLY A 163 3.96 13.36 8.86
N ILE A 164 4.76 12.32 8.59
CA ILE A 164 5.31 12.00 7.27
C ILE A 164 4.32 11.04 6.61
N LYS A 165 3.65 11.48 5.54
CA LYS A 165 2.57 10.71 4.90
C LYS A 165 3.12 9.44 4.27
N ALA A 166 4.32 9.52 3.68
CA ALA A 166 4.97 8.38 3.05
C ALA A 166 5.16 7.17 3.99
N LEU A 167 5.22 7.35 5.31
CA LEU A 167 5.32 6.23 6.26
C LEU A 167 4.07 5.36 6.30
N SER A 168 2.90 5.94 6.06
CA SER A 168 1.64 5.19 5.94
C SER A 168 1.66 4.32 4.68
N GLU A 169 2.12 4.86 3.55
CA GLU A 169 2.27 4.10 2.29
C GLU A 169 3.33 2.99 2.42
N ILE A 170 4.48 3.26 3.03
CA ILE A 170 5.54 2.27 3.29
C ILE A 170 5.01 1.14 4.18
N GLY A 171 4.31 1.48 5.26
CA GLY A 171 3.69 0.51 6.15
C GLY A 171 2.65 -0.35 5.43
N ALA A 172 1.83 0.27 4.57
CA ALA A 172 0.80 -0.41 3.81
C ALA A 172 1.38 -1.40 2.77
N HIS A 173 2.43 -1.01 2.02
CA HIS A 173 3.09 -1.96 1.11
C HIS A 173 3.77 -3.11 1.85
N THR A 174 4.42 -2.83 2.97
CA THR A 174 5.05 -3.86 3.82
C THR A 174 3.98 -4.82 4.35
N PHE A 175 2.86 -4.29 4.85
CA PHE A 175 1.72 -5.06 5.29
C PHE A 175 1.17 -5.96 4.17
N THR A 176 0.98 -5.42 2.97
CA THR A 176 0.48 -6.17 1.82
C THR A 176 1.39 -7.34 1.48
N LYS A 177 2.71 -7.10 1.34
CA LYS A 177 3.69 -8.18 1.07
C LYS A 177 3.71 -9.21 2.20
N ALA A 178 3.65 -8.79 3.46
CA ALA A 178 3.59 -9.70 4.59
C ALA A 178 2.28 -10.54 4.64
N CYS A 179 1.19 -10.06 4.05
CA CYS A 179 -0.09 -10.80 3.94
C CYS A 179 -0.12 -11.79 2.78
N ILE A 180 0.41 -11.43 1.62
CA ILE A 180 0.35 -12.27 0.42
C ILE A 180 1.56 -13.22 0.28
N GLY A 181 2.67 -12.91 0.94
CA GLY A 181 3.94 -13.63 0.83
C GLY A 181 4.76 -13.17 -0.38
N ASP A 182 5.31 -14.14 -1.12
CA ASP A 182 6.13 -13.88 -2.31
C ASP A 182 5.26 -13.29 -3.43
N LEU A 183 5.54 -12.04 -3.79
CA LEU A 183 4.75 -11.29 -4.76
C LEU A 183 4.88 -11.84 -6.19
N ASP A 184 6.06 -12.28 -6.60
CA ASP A 184 6.31 -12.84 -7.94
C ASP A 184 5.53 -14.15 -8.08
N ALA A 185 5.59 -15.01 -7.06
CA ALA A 185 4.82 -16.24 -7.02
C ALA A 185 3.31 -15.98 -6.95
N TYR A 186 2.88 -14.98 -6.16
CA TYR A 186 1.47 -14.65 -5.97
C TYR A 186 0.82 -14.09 -7.25
N LEU A 187 1.54 -13.25 -7.99
CA LEU A 187 1.06 -12.68 -9.25
C LEU A 187 1.43 -13.55 -10.47
N ASN A 188 2.28 -14.56 -10.31
CA ASN A 188 2.87 -15.35 -11.40
C ASN A 188 3.49 -14.45 -12.48
N ILE A 189 4.26 -13.44 -12.05
CA ILE A 189 5.00 -12.51 -12.91
C ILE A 189 6.44 -12.38 -12.41
N SER A 190 7.35 -11.97 -13.30
CA SER A 190 8.69 -11.52 -12.91
C SER A 190 8.67 -10.03 -12.59
N THR A 191 8.63 -9.65 -11.30
CA THR A 191 8.65 -8.21 -10.93
C THR A 191 9.92 -7.52 -11.39
N LYS A 192 11.03 -8.27 -11.46
CA LYS A 192 12.28 -7.82 -12.05
C LYS A 192 12.11 -7.42 -13.51
N GLU A 193 11.46 -8.24 -14.33
CA GLU A 193 11.22 -7.92 -15.75
C GLU A 193 10.29 -6.73 -15.91
N VAL A 194 9.22 -6.66 -15.11
CA VAL A 194 8.30 -5.52 -15.10
C VAL A 194 9.07 -4.22 -14.81
N PHE A 195 9.91 -4.21 -13.78
CA PHE A 195 10.74 -3.06 -13.42
C PHE A 195 11.71 -2.63 -14.53
N HIS A 196 12.38 -3.57 -15.20
CA HIS A 196 13.35 -3.24 -16.26
C HIS A 196 12.67 -2.66 -17.52
N ASN A 197 11.39 -2.94 -17.75
CA ASN A 197 10.64 -2.50 -18.92
C ASN A 197 9.87 -1.18 -18.70
N GLY A 198 10.09 -0.49 -17.58
CA GLY A 198 9.62 0.87 -17.37
C GLY A 198 8.16 1.00 -16.92
N PHE A 199 7.64 -0.04 -16.25
CA PHE A 199 6.42 0.05 -15.45
C PHE A 199 6.66 0.74 -14.10
#